data_AF-A0A671FYQ2-F1
#
_entry.id   AF-A0A671FYQ2-F1
#
_cell.length_a   1.000
_cell.length_b   1.000
_cell.length_c   1.000
_cell.angle_alpha   90.00
_cell.angle_beta   90.00
_cell.angle_gamma   90.00
#
_symmetry.space_group_name_H-M   'P 1'
#
loop_
_entity.id
_entity.type
_entity.pdbx_description
1 polymer ?
#
loop_
_entity_poly.entity_id
_entity_poly.type
_entity_poly.pdbx_seq_one_letter_code
_entity_poly.pdbx_strand_id
1 'polypeptide(L)'
;MKVTCSRRSVEAPAGAAAPAVRVPESLLLPENITRSKPSMGHVRTISGIFLPNHIKWVGCQGSRPELRGYTCSLWKLFHTLTVEAGTHPKALDDTGFEGDPQAVLQAIRSYIHTFFGCKECGEHFEEMAKESMDSVKTPDQAILWLWQKHNLVNSRLAGHLSEDPRFPKVPWPTPDLCPACHEETKGLDSWDEGQVLLFLKRHYSGNNLDHTYAAALGGAGEGGGPAETSEREGGRAFPQKPGDQGSRSLRPPSVQPPRPGLSEGPHLRQDRAGVPGRREAEAATPFLGSGFSSLDMSLCVVLYVASSLFLMLMFFFFRVRSKRRTVRHRHPAV
;
A
#
# COMPACT_ATOMS: atom_id res chain seq x y z
N MET A 1 -4.27 23.31 45.97
CA MET A 1 -5.21 24.41 45.66
C MET A 1 -5.00 24.88 44.22
N LYS A 2 -6.03 25.44 43.56
CA LYS A 2 -5.96 25.93 42.18
C LYS A 2 -5.26 27.29 42.13
N VAL A 3 -4.46 27.55 41.09
CA VAL A 3 -4.02 28.91 40.72
C VAL A 3 -4.79 29.31 39.46
N THR A 4 -5.70 30.26 39.60
CA THR A 4 -6.51 30.81 38.51
C THR A 4 -5.86 32.05 37.92
N CYS A 5 -5.64 32.06 36.60
CA CYS A 5 -5.20 33.26 35.89
C CYS A 5 -6.42 34.17 35.61
N SER A 6 -6.33 35.46 35.93
CA SER A 6 -7.44 36.42 35.79
C SER A 6 -7.21 37.37 34.62
N ARG A 7 -8.24 37.57 33.79
CA ARG A 7 -8.22 38.57 32.71
C ARG A 7 -8.33 39.99 33.29
N ARG A 8 -7.57 40.93 32.73
CA ARG A 8 -7.95 42.35 32.70
C ARG A 8 -8.05 42.82 31.27
N SER A 9 -9.27 43.18 30.87
CA SER A 9 -9.50 44.03 29.70
C SER A 9 -9.17 45.48 30.09
N VAL A 10 -8.58 46.24 29.18
CA VAL A 10 -8.43 47.69 29.28
C VAL A 10 -8.93 48.28 27.97
N GLU A 11 -9.80 49.28 28.06
CA GLU A 11 -10.53 49.87 26.94
C GLU A 11 -10.49 51.40 27.10
N ALA A 12 -9.96 52.11 26.10
CA ALA A 12 -9.91 53.58 25.98
C ALA A 12 -9.39 53.93 24.56
N PRO A 13 -9.52 55.19 24.09
CA PRO A 13 -10.78 55.76 23.63
C PRO A 13 -10.69 56.29 22.17
N ALA A 14 -11.78 56.84 21.65
CA ALA A 14 -11.87 57.31 20.25
C ALA A 14 -11.38 58.75 20.02
N GLY A 15 -10.85 59.01 18.82
CA GLY A 15 -11.04 60.28 18.12
C GLY A 15 -9.84 61.24 17.99
N ALA A 16 -9.15 61.21 16.84
CA ALA A 16 -8.59 62.39 16.17
C ALA A 16 -8.26 62.03 14.70
N ALA A 17 -8.67 62.85 13.74
CA ALA A 17 -8.42 62.63 12.31
C ALA A 17 -7.21 63.43 11.80
N ALA A 18 -6.48 62.89 10.82
CA ALA A 18 -5.39 63.55 10.11
C ALA A 18 -5.71 63.66 8.61
N PRO A 19 -5.19 64.67 7.89
CA PRO A 19 -5.68 65.04 6.55
C PRO A 19 -5.16 64.13 5.42
N ALA A 20 -6.01 63.93 4.40
CA ALA A 20 -5.66 63.17 3.20
C ALA A 20 -4.84 64.00 2.19
N VAL A 21 -3.80 63.40 1.62
CA VAL A 21 -3.00 63.97 0.53
C VAL A 21 -3.66 63.68 -0.82
N ARG A 22 -3.80 64.69 -1.67
CA ARG A 22 -4.32 64.53 -3.05
C ARG A 22 -3.31 63.82 -3.96
N VAL A 23 -3.81 62.89 -4.75
CA VAL A 23 -3.15 62.37 -5.97
C VAL A 23 -3.81 63.06 -7.17
N PRO A 24 -3.04 63.52 -8.19
CA PRO A 24 -3.62 64.22 -9.33
C PRO A 24 -4.34 63.28 -10.31
N GLU A 25 -5.38 63.82 -10.93
CA GLU A 25 -6.33 63.13 -11.79
C GLU A 25 -5.98 63.36 -13.27
N SER A 26 -5.43 62.34 -13.93
CA SER A 26 -5.33 62.30 -15.39
C SER A 26 -5.33 60.85 -15.91
N LEU A 27 -6.05 60.62 -17.01
CA LEU A 27 -6.19 59.35 -17.76
C LEU A 27 -7.24 58.33 -17.26
N LEU A 28 -8.48 58.80 -17.12
CA LEU A 28 -9.67 58.09 -17.65
C LEU A 28 -9.54 58.02 -19.19
N LEU A 29 -10.00 57.02 -19.97
CA LEU A 29 -10.81 55.77 -19.84
C LEU A 29 -10.38 54.84 -21.03
N PRO A 30 -10.93 53.61 -21.31
CA PRO A 30 -12.18 53.01 -20.84
C PRO A 30 -12.11 51.59 -20.25
N GLU A 31 -13.20 51.22 -19.57
CA GLU A 31 -13.53 49.84 -19.22
C GLU A 31 -13.87 48.99 -20.47
N ASN A 32 -13.60 47.68 -20.39
CA ASN A 32 -14.57 46.59 -20.59
C ASN A 32 -13.93 45.33 -21.22
N ILE A 33 -13.29 44.49 -20.40
CA ILE A 33 -13.14 43.06 -20.67
C ILE A 33 -13.50 42.29 -19.39
N THR A 34 -14.72 41.76 -19.34
CA THR A 34 -15.17 40.81 -18.33
C THR A 34 -14.51 39.44 -18.54
N ARG A 35 -13.21 39.32 -18.21
CA ARG A 35 -12.54 38.01 -18.16
C ARG A 35 -13.11 37.22 -16.97
N SER A 36 -14.07 36.35 -17.27
CA SER A 36 -14.61 35.38 -16.32
C SER A 36 -13.46 34.62 -15.67
N LYS A 37 -13.31 34.76 -14.34
CA LYS A 37 -12.36 33.94 -13.59
C LYS A 37 -12.80 32.48 -13.73
N PRO A 38 -11.99 31.59 -14.33
CA PRO A 38 -12.29 30.17 -14.28
C PRO A 38 -12.25 29.74 -12.80
N SER A 39 -13.21 28.90 -12.42
CA SER A 39 -13.23 28.28 -11.10
C SER A 39 -12.00 27.39 -10.94
N MET A 40 -10.95 27.91 -10.29
CA MET A 40 -9.76 27.14 -9.97
C MET A 40 -10.17 26.10 -8.92
N GLY A 41 -10.32 24.85 -9.35
CA GLY A 41 -10.53 23.72 -8.44
C GLY A 41 -9.43 23.73 -7.38
N HIS A 42 -9.79 23.62 -6.09
CA HIS A 42 -8.86 23.90 -5.00
C HIS A 42 -7.68 22.92 -5.00
N VAL A 43 -6.54 23.40 -5.50
CA VAL A 43 -5.22 22.77 -5.34
C VAL A 43 -4.77 23.02 -3.90
N ARG A 44 -4.42 21.96 -3.17
CA ARG A 44 -3.88 22.08 -1.81
C ARG A 44 -2.36 22.07 -1.86
N THR A 45 -1.75 23.21 -1.58
CA THR A 45 -0.29 23.34 -1.48
C THR A 45 0.20 22.74 -0.16
N ILE A 46 1.11 21.77 -0.25
CA ILE A 46 1.95 21.34 0.87
C ILE A 46 3.39 21.53 0.40
N SER A 47 4.14 22.43 1.06
CA SER A 47 5.58 22.64 0.85
C SER A 47 6.05 22.75 -0.62
N GLY A 48 5.27 23.45 -1.46
CA GLY A 48 5.60 23.67 -2.88
C GLY A 48 5.37 22.46 -3.80
N ILE A 49 4.89 21.33 -3.27
CA ILE A 49 4.60 20.11 -4.06
C ILE A 49 3.13 20.15 -4.52
N PHE A 50 2.93 20.09 -5.84
CA PHE A 50 1.60 19.99 -6.46
C PHE A 50 1.08 18.55 -6.43
N LEU A 51 0.40 18.19 -5.34
CA LEU A 51 -0.34 16.93 -5.26
C LEU A 51 -1.75 17.06 -5.87
N PRO A 52 -2.29 16.00 -6.49
CA PRO A 52 -3.66 16.01 -7.00
C PRO A 52 -4.66 16.19 -5.85
N ASN A 53 -5.74 16.93 -6.12
CA ASN A 53 -6.84 17.12 -5.17
C ASN A 53 -7.74 15.89 -5.00
N HIS A 54 -7.51 14.84 -5.78
CA HIS A 54 -8.22 13.57 -5.78
C HIS A 54 -7.22 12.41 -5.75
N ILE A 55 -7.62 11.28 -5.16
CA ILE A 55 -6.79 10.09 -5.06
C ILE A 55 -6.96 9.25 -6.34
N LYS A 56 -5.85 8.90 -6.98
CA LYS A 56 -5.82 7.99 -8.14
C LYS A 56 -4.81 6.88 -7.90
N TRP A 57 -5.29 5.64 -7.80
CA TRP A 57 -4.41 4.48 -7.69
C TRP A 57 -4.07 3.92 -9.07
N VAL A 58 -2.79 3.57 -9.28
CA VAL A 58 -2.32 2.83 -10.47
C VAL A 58 -1.78 1.48 -10.00
N GLY A 59 -0.49 1.38 -9.64
CA GLY A 59 0.10 0.12 -9.14
C GLY A 59 -0.47 -0.41 -7.81
N CYS A 60 -1.28 0.39 -7.12
CA CYS A 60 -2.00 0.02 -5.89
C CYS A 60 -3.52 -0.08 -6.05
N GLN A 61 -4.05 -0.01 -7.28
CA GLN A 61 -5.48 -0.17 -7.54
C GLN A 61 -5.94 -1.58 -7.15
N GLY A 62 -6.95 -1.68 -6.28
CA GLY A 62 -7.62 -2.94 -5.94
C GLY A 62 -8.58 -3.40 -7.02
N SER A 63 -8.93 -4.69 -7.03
CA SER A 63 -10.03 -5.24 -7.83
C SER A 63 -11.40 -4.74 -7.37
N ARG A 64 -11.50 -4.30 -6.11
CA ARG A 64 -12.66 -3.65 -5.50
C ARG A 64 -12.21 -2.37 -4.75
N PRO A 65 -13.07 -1.34 -4.59
CA PRO A 65 -12.71 -0.07 -3.96
C PRO A 65 -12.12 -0.16 -2.54
N GLU A 66 -12.57 -1.15 -1.76
CA GLU A 66 -12.17 -1.41 -0.38
C GLU A 66 -10.85 -2.19 -0.24
N LEU A 67 -10.25 -2.63 -1.36
CA LEU A 67 -9.03 -3.44 -1.39
C LEU A 67 -7.81 -2.62 -1.83
N ARG A 68 -6.63 -3.01 -1.31
CA ARG A 68 -5.32 -2.40 -1.61
C ARG A 68 -5.30 -0.89 -1.33
N GLY A 69 -5.22 -0.05 -2.37
CA GLY A 69 -5.28 1.41 -2.28
C GLY A 69 -4.27 1.99 -1.30
N TYR A 70 -4.77 2.68 -0.27
CA TYR A 70 -3.98 3.44 0.69
C TYR A 70 -2.91 2.60 1.39
N THR A 71 -3.26 1.41 1.90
CA THR A 71 -2.31 0.57 2.64
C THR A 71 -1.19 0.05 1.73
N CYS A 72 -1.49 -0.28 0.48
CA CYS A 72 -0.50 -0.61 -0.54
C CYS A 72 0.44 0.58 -0.83
N SER A 73 -0.11 1.79 -0.97
CA SER A 73 0.71 2.98 -1.24
C SER A 73 1.62 3.34 -0.07
N LEU A 74 1.16 3.12 1.16
CA LEU A 74 1.92 3.39 2.37
C LEU A 74 3.10 2.42 2.51
N TRP A 75 2.89 1.12 2.27
CA TRP A 75 3.99 0.15 2.20
C TRP A 75 5.01 0.54 1.12
N LYS A 76 4.57 0.91 -0.09
CA LYS A 76 5.49 1.37 -1.15
C LYS A 76 6.29 2.60 -0.73
N LEU A 77 5.64 3.59 -0.12
CA LEU A 77 6.31 4.80 0.40
C LEU A 77 7.36 4.44 1.45
N PHE A 78 7.04 3.56 2.40
CA PHE A 78 7.97 3.14 3.45
C PHE A 78 9.20 2.40 2.90
N HIS A 79 9.02 1.50 1.93
CA HIS A 79 10.14 0.84 1.24
C HIS A 79 10.98 1.82 0.41
N THR A 80 10.36 2.79 -0.27
CA THR A 80 11.11 3.87 -0.93
C THR A 80 11.89 4.71 0.08
N LEU A 81 11.31 5.10 1.22
CA LEU A 81 12.02 5.89 2.24
C LEU A 81 13.23 5.15 2.83
N THR A 82 13.14 3.83 3.10
CA THR A 82 14.29 3.06 3.57
C THR A 82 15.36 2.90 2.50
N VAL A 83 14.97 2.70 1.24
CA VAL A 83 15.92 2.61 0.11
C VAL A 83 16.60 3.95 -0.15
N GLU A 84 15.86 5.06 -0.20
CA GLU A 84 16.43 6.39 -0.42
C GLU A 84 17.44 6.77 0.68
N ALA A 85 17.13 6.52 1.96
CA ALA A 85 18.09 6.74 3.05
C ALA A 85 19.31 5.79 3.00
N GLY A 86 19.13 4.56 2.52
CA GLY A 86 20.24 3.60 2.38
C GLY A 86 21.07 3.74 1.10
N THR A 87 20.59 4.45 0.07
CA THR A 87 21.34 4.70 -1.18
C THR A 87 21.88 6.11 -1.31
N HIS A 88 21.35 7.08 -0.54
CA HIS A 88 21.82 8.46 -0.52
C HIS A 88 22.34 8.82 0.89
N PRO A 89 23.66 8.71 1.16
CA PRO A 89 24.24 8.94 2.49
C PRO A 89 23.96 10.31 3.11
N LYS A 90 23.57 11.29 2.28
CA LYS A 90 23.23 12.67 2.66
C LYS A 90 21.73 12.94 2.83
N ALA A 91 20.87 11.94 2.66
CA ALA A 91 19.42 12.13 2.72
C ALA A 91 18.90 12.54 4.10
N LEU A 92 19.72 12.37 5.15
CA LEU A 92 19.43 12.73 6.53
C LEU A 92 20.33 13.88 7.04
N ASP A 93 21.13 14.53 6.17
CA ASP A 93 21.93 15.69 6.54
C ASP A 93 21.01 16.84 7.02
N ASP A 94 21.43 17.55 8.07
CA ASP A 94 20.71 18.66 8.73
C ASP A 94 19.32 18.27 9.32
N THR A 95 19.07 16.99 9.58
CA THR A 95 17.82 16.49 10.19
C THR A 95 17.91 16.17 11.68
N GLY A 96 19.13 16.06 12.23
CA GLY A 96 19.38 15.56 13.59
C GLY A 96 19.35 14.03 13.71
N PHE A 97 19.26 13.31 12.57
CA PHE A 97 19.28 11.86 12.46
C PHE A 97 20.44 11.35 11.60
N GLU A 98 21.50 12.16 11.48
CA GLU A 98 22.67 11.88 10.64
C GLU A 98 23.34 10.56 11.07
N GLY A 99 23.40 9.60 10.15
CA GLY A 99 24.02 8.30 10.41
C GLY A 99 23.25 7.35 11.33
N ASP A 100 22.04 7.69 11.79
CA ASP A 100 21.17 6.75 12.52
C ASP A 100 20.53 5.75 11.54
N PRO A 101 20.91 4.45 11.59
CA PRO A 101 20.37 3.43 10.68
C PRO A 101 18.88 3.13 10.95
N GLN A 102 18.33 3.53 12.09
CA GLN A 102 16.93 3.28 12.46
C GLN A 102 15.99 4.46 12.24
N ALA A 103 16.51 5.67 11.95
CA ALA A 103 15.73 6.90 11.89
C ALA A 103 14.43 6.78 11.08
N VAL A 104 14.53 6.23 9.86
CA VAL A 104 13.38 6.01 8.98
C VAL A 104 12.41 4.98 9.55
N LEU A 105 12.91 3.88 10.13
CA LEU A 105 12.07 2.85 10.74
C LEU A 105 11.34 3.35 11.99
N GLN A 106 11.99 4.14 12.84
CA GLN A 106 11.37 4.73 14.04
C GLN A 106 10.36 5.82 13.65
N ALA A 107 10.59 6.58 12.58
CA ALA A 107 9.61 7.50 12.01
C ALA A 107 8.38 6.75 11.45
N ILE A 108 8.59 5.65 10.72
CA ILE A 108 7.52 4.76 10.23
C ILE A 108 6.71 4.18 11.40
N ARG A 109 7.38 3.64 12.41
CA ARG A 109 6.77 3.09 13.64
C ARG A 109 5.90 4.13 14.35
N SER A 110 6.45 5.32 14.57
CA SER A 110 5.76 6.44 15.22
C SER A 110 4.55 6.91 14.42
N TYR A 111 4.67 6.95 13.09
CA TYR A 111 3.57 7.26 12.19
C TYR A 111 2.46 6.20 12.25
N ILE A 112 2.82 4.91 12.18
CA ILE A 112 1.86 3.80 12.24
C ILE A 112 1.11 3.81 13.57
N HIS A 113 1.83 3.94 14.68
CA HIS A 113 1.24 4.01 16.02
C HIS A 113 0.26 5.19 16.20
N THR A 114 0.54 6.34 15.58
CA THR A 114 -0.18 7.60 15.87
C THR A 114 -1.27 7.94 14.84
N PHE A 115 -1.05 7.64 13.56
CA PHE A 115 -1.87 8.14 12.45
C PHE A 115 -2.49 7.06 11.56
N PHE A 116 -2.06 5.79 11.65
CA PHE A 116 -2.58 4.75 10.77
C PHE A 116 -3.99 4.29 11.21
N GLY A 117 -4.95 4.36 10.30
CA GLY A 117 -6.36 4.17 10.64
C GLY A 117 -6.76 2.75 11.11
N CYS A 118 -5.98 1.72 10.75
CA CYS A 118 -6.21 0.36 11.21
C CYS A 118 -5.41 0.09 12.49
N LYS A 119 -6.08 0.17 13.65
CA LYS A 119 -5.45 -0.04 14.97
C LYS A 119 -4.82 -1.41 15.12
N GLU A 120 -5.58 -2.48 14.85
CA GLU A 120 -5.11 -3.87 14.87
C GLU A 120 -3.89 -4.08 13.95
N CYS A 121 -3.88 -3.46 12.78
CA CYS A 121 -2.73 -3.52 11.87
C CYS A 121 -1.49 -2.81 12.47
N GLY A 122 -1.70 -1.71 13.20
CA GLY A 122 -0.65 -0.97 13.88
C GLY A 122 -0.11 -1.70 15.11
N GLU A 123 -0.97 -2.34 15.90
CA GLU A 123 -0.60 -3.20 17.03
C GLU A 123 0.32 -4.35 16.57
N HIS A 124 -0.07 -5.05 15.51
CA HIS A 124 0.77 -6.08 14.88
C HIS A 124 2.11 -5.56 14.34
N PHE A 125 2.17 -4.31 13.83
CA PHE A 125 3.44 -3.72 13.41
C PHE A 125 4.33 -3.37 14.60
N GLU A 126 3.74 -2.85 15.67
CA GLU A 126 4.42 -2.51 16.92
C GLU A 126 4.98 -3.74 17.63
N GLU A 127 4.30 -4.89 17.55
CA GLU A 127 4.83 -6.19 18.02
C GLU A 127 6.10 -6.58 17.27
N MET A 128 6.06 -6.60 15.92
CA MET A 128 7.24 -6.88 15.09
C MET A 128 8.38 -5.89 15.32
N ALA A 129 8.05 -4.61 15.58
CA ALA A 129 9.02 -3.57 15.90
C ALA A 129 9.71 -3.85 17.25
N LYS A 130 8.95 -4.09 18.32
CA LYS A 130 9.48 -4.47 19.65
C LYS A 130 10.33 -5.74 19.63
N GLU A 131 9.98 -6.70 18.78
CA GLU A 131 10.70 -7.97 18.64
C GLU A 131 12.15 -7.78 18.15
N SER A 132 12.39 -6.84 17.23
CA SER A 132 13.60 -6.89 16.40
C SER A 132 14.07 -5.59 15.74
N MET A 133 13.35 -4.46 15.83
CA MET A 133 13.79 -3.21 15.19
C MET A 133 15.10 -2.69 15.82
N ASP A 134 15.26 -2.85 17.13
CA ASP A 134 16.43 -2.38 17.88
C ASP A 134 17.74 -3.09 17.48
N SER A 135 17.67 -4.25 16.80
CA SER A 135 18.85 -4.97 16.31
C SER A 135 19.38 -4.44 14.96
N VAL A 136 18.63 -3.59 14.26
CA VAL A 136 19.07 -2.95 13.00
C VAL A 136 20.22 -1.97 13.26
N LYS A 137 21.39 -2.21 12.66
CA LYS A 137 22.63 -1.42 12.82
C LYS A 137 23.14 -0.78 11.54
N THR A 138 22.56 -1.06 10.37
CA THR A 138 22.93 -0.42 9.10
C THR A 138 21.68 -0.03 8.29
N PRO A 139 21.77 0.97 7.38
CA PRO A 139 20.67 1.29 6.48
C PRO A 139 20.23 0.10 5.60
N ASP A 140 21.18 -0.74 5.20
CA ASP A 140 20.90 -1.96 4.41
C ASP A 140 20.13 -3.01 5.23
N GLN A 141 20.44 -3.14 6.52
CA GLN A 141 19.62 -3.92 7.45
C GLN A 141 18.23 -3.29 7.65
N ALA A 142 18.09 -1.97 7.59
CA ALA A 142 16.78 -1.32 7.70
C ALA A 142 15.88 -1.61 6.49
N ILE A 143 16.46 -1.60 5.28
CA ILE A 143 15.80 -2.03 4.03
C ILE A 143 15.34 -3.49 4.14
N LEU A 144 16.25 -4.40 4.52
CA LEU A 144 15.94 -5.83 4.66
C LEU A 144 14.94 -6.12 5.79
N TRP A 145 15.03 -5.45 6.93
CA TRP A 145 14.10 -5.63 8.06
C TRP A 145 12.66 -5.31 7.63
N LEU A 146 12.45 -4.17 6.95
CA LEU A 146 11.11 -3.77 6.51
C LEU A 146 10.57 -4.76 5.45
N TRP A 147 11.42 -5.25 4.56
CA TRP A 147 11.08 -6.28 3.57
C TRP A 147 10.67 -7.59 4.25
N GLN A 148 11.48 -8.09 5.18
CA GLN A 148 11.24 -9.34 5.89
C GLN A 148 9.93 -9.29 6.70
N LYS A 149 9.69 -8.20 7.45
CA LYS A 149 8.44 -8.02 8.21
C LYS A 149 7.22 -7.81 7.29
N HIS A 150 7.39 -7.18 6.12
CA HIS A 150 6.30 -7.11 5.13
C HIS A 150 5.95 -8.50 4.56
N ASN A 151 6.95 -9.37 4.34
CA ASN A 151 6.71 -10.76 3.95
C ASN A 151 6.03 -11.58 5.06
N LEU A 152 6.40 -11.40 6.33
CA LEU A 152 5.67 -12.00 7.46
C LEU A 152 4.19 -11.59 7.47
N VAL A 153 3.91 -10.31 7.19
CA VAL A 153 2.53 -9.81 7.03
C VAL A 153 1.84 -10.41 5.80
N ASN A 154 2.54 -10.62 4.68
CA ASN A 154 1.98 -11.30 3.51
C ASN A 154 1.59 -12.75 3.85
N SER A 155 2.49 -13.53 4.46
CA SER A 155 2.21 -14.93 4.85
C SER A 155 1.03 -15.04 5.82
N ARG A 156 0.88 -14.11 6.78
CA ARG A 156 -0.26 -14.07 7.69
C ARG A 156 -1.59 -13.70 7.01
N LEU A 157 -1.54 -12.88 5.96
CA LEU A 157 -2.74 -12.39 5.25
C LEU A 157 -3.12 -13.21 4.02
N ALA A 158 -2.35 -14.25 3.66
CA ALA A 158 -2.68 -15.16 2.57
C ALA A 158 -4.00 -15.91 2.85
N GLY A 159 -4.93 -15.88 1.91
CA GLY A 159 -6.28 -16.44 2.07
C GLY A 159 -7.19 -15.69 3.05
N HIS A 160 -6.77 -14.56 3.62
CA HIS A 160 -7.59 -13.78 4.55
C HIS A 160 -8.71 -13.02 3.83
N LEU A 161 -9.81 -12.70 4.52
CA LEU A 161 -10.97 -11.99 3.94
C LEU A 161 -10.66 -10.56 3.42
N SER A 162 -9.51 -10.00 3.78
CA SER A 162 -9.00 -8.71 3.28
C SER A 162 -7.98 -8.84 2.14
N GLU A 163 -7.67 -10.07 1.71
CA GLU A 163 -6.88 -10.33 0.51
C GLU A 163 -7.65 -9.92 -0.75
N ASP A 164 -6.93 -9.42 -1.74
CA ASP A 164 -7.51 -9.13 -3.06
C ASP A 164 -7.36 -10.36 -3.96
N PRO A 165 -8.46 -10.99 -4.45
CA PRO A 165 -8.36 -12.19 -5.27
C PRO A 165 -7.59 -12.02 -6.59
N ARG A 166 -7.32 -10.78 -7.03
CA ARG A 166 -6.45 -10.51 -8.20
C ARG A 166 -5.00 -10.21 -7.85
N PHE A 167 -4.70 -10.05 -6.56
CA PHE A 167 -3.37 -9.74 -6.03
C PHE A 167 -3.13 -10.56 -4.74
N PRO A 168 -3.06 -11.91 -4.85
CA PRO A 168 -2.86 -12.78 -3.70
C PRO A 168 -1.55 -12.47 -2.99
N LYS A 169 -1.52 -12.75 -1.69
CA LYS A 169 -0.32 -12.64 -0.86
C LYS A 169 0.60 -13.81 -1.14
N VAL A 170 1.80 -13.47 -1.59
CA VAL A 170 2.88 -14.41 -1.86
C VAL A 170 4.16 -13.85 -1.24
N PRO A 171 5.17 -14.70 -0.97
CA PRO A 171 6.51 -14.23 -0.67
C PRO A 171 7.00 -13.34 -1.83
N TRP A 172 7.51 -12.14 -1.51
CA TRP A 172 7.86 -11.12 -2.49
C TRP A 172 9.34 -10.70 -2.36
N PRO A 173 10.10 -10.49 -3.47
CA PRO A 173 9.70 -10.68 -4.86
C PRO A 173 9.37 -12.14 -5.20
N THR A 174 8.56 -12.35 -6.24
CA THR A 174 8.35 -13.70 -6.79
C THR A 174 9.55 -14.10 -7.66
N PRO A 175 9.76 -15.42 -7.93
CA PRO A 175 10.82 -15.87 -8.82
C PRO A 175 10.77 -15.23 -10.21
N ASP A 176 9.58 -15.01 -10.77
CA ASP A 176 9.41 -14.31 -12.06
C ASP A 176 9.94 -12.87 -12.06
N LEU A 177 9.99 -12.22 -10.89
CA LEU A 177 10.39 -10.84 -10.71
C LEU A 177 11.87 -10.70 -10.30
N CYS A 178 12.41 -11.68 -9.58
CA CYS A 178 13.81 -11.78 -9.23
C CYS A 178 14.24 -13.25 -9.03
N PRO A 179 14.63 -13.98 -10.10
CA PRO A 179 15.05 -15.38 -9.96
C PRO A 179 16.24 -15.54 -9.01
N ALA A 180 17.22 -14.63 -9.12
CA ALA A 180 18.42 -14.62 -8.28
C ALA A 180 18.15 -14.36 -6.79
N CYS A 181 16.96 -13.88 -6.41
CA CYS A 181 16.61 -13.66 -5.01
C CYS A 181 16.31 -14.97 -4.26
N HIS A 182 16.09 -16.09 -4.96
CA HIS A 182 15.71 -17.38 -4.37
C HIS A 182 16.85 -18.39 -4.47
N GLU A 183 17.15 -19.11 -3.39
CA GLU A 183 18.14 -20.18 -3.43
C GLU A 183 17.53 -21.48 -4.00
N GLU A 184 17.97 -21.89 -5.19
CA GLU A 184 17.52 -23.15 -5.83
C GLU A 184 17.75 -24.40 -4.96
N THR A 185 18.75 -24.38 -4.07
CA THR A 185 19.22 -25.56 -3.30
C THR A 185 18.48 -25.82 -1.99
N LYS A 186 17.80 -24.82 -1.42
CA LYS A 186 17.10 -24.93 -0.12
C LYS A 186 15.57 -24.80 -0.22
N GLY A 187 15.04 -24.58 -1.42
CA GLY A 187 13.60 -24.49 -1.69
C GLY A 187 13.10 -23.04 -1.81
N LEU A 188 11.87 -22.88 -2.29
CA LEU A 188 11.27 -21.60 -2.71
C LEU A 188 11.24 -20.52 -1.61
N ASP A 189 11.21 -20.93 -0.34
CA ASP A 189 11.17 -20.03 0.83
C ASP A 189 12.57 -19.57 1.31
N SER A 190 13.64 -19.99 0.63
CA SER A 190 15.02 -19.61 0.95
C SER A 190 15.52 -18.47 0.07
N TRP A 191 16.12 -17.45 0.70
CA TRP A 191 16.45 -16.17 0.09
C TRP A 191 17.96 -15.92 0.05
N ASP A 192 18.45 -15.43 -1.08
CA ASP A 192 19.72 -14.70 -1.13
C ASP A 192 19.46 -13.24 -0.74
N GLU A 193 19.70 -12.91 0.53
CA GLU A 193 19.48 -11.54 1.06
C GLU A 193 20.33 -10.48 0.34
N GLY A 194 21.47 -10.86 -0.26
CA GLY A 194 22.31 -9.95 -1.06
C GLY A 194 21.63 -9.58 -2.39
N GLN A 195 21.09 -10.58 -3.10
CA GLN A 195 20.32 -10.37 -4.32
C GLN A 195 18.99 -9.66 -4.05
N VAL A 196 18.32 -10.00 -2.93
CA VAL A 196 17.14 -9.26 -2.44
C VAL A 196 17.47 -7.79 -2.20
N LEU A 197 18.55 -7.47 -1.48
CA LEU A 197 18.95 -6.08 -1.21
C LEU A 197 19.24 -5.30 -2.50
N LEU A 198 19.95 -5.90 -3.46
CA LEU A 198 20.20 -5.31 -4.78
C LEU A 198 18.89 -5.07 -5.55
N PHE A 199 17.97 -6.04 -5.52
CA PHE A 199 16.66 -5.92 -6.12
C PHE A 199 15.81 -4.81 -5.46
N LEU A 200 15.77 -4.73 -4.13
CA LEU A 200 15.05 -3.71 -3.38
C LEU A 200 15.55 -2.31 -3.71
N LYS A 201 16.88 -2.11 -3.65
CA LYS A 201 17.53 -0.84 -4.02
C LYS A 201 17.19 -0.41 -5.45
N ARG A 202 17.13 -1.36 -6.39
CA ARG A 202 16.72 -1.06 -7.78
C ARG A 202 15.22 -0.76 -7.90
N HIS A 203 14.38 -1.60 -7.31
CA HIS A 203 12.92 -1.56 -7.45
C HIS A 203 12.29 -0.31 -6.83
N TYR A 204 12.84 0.18 -5.72
CA TYR A 204 12.33 1.35 -5.01
C TYR A 204 13.10 2.65 -5.27
N SER A 205 14.16 2.62 -6.08
CA SER A 205 14.88 3.83 -6.51
C SER A 205 14.01 4.78 -7.35
N GLY A 206 14.32 6.08 -7.30
CA GLY A 206 13.73 7.09 -8.17
C GLY A 206 13.75 6.74 -9.68
N ASN A 207 14.74 5.98 -10.15
CA ASN A 207 14.84 5.54 -11.55
C ASN A 207 13.76 4.53 -11.98
N ASN A 208 13.03 3.93 -11.04
CA ASN A 208 11.95 2.98 -11.31
C ASN A 208 10.54 3.59 -11.11
N LEU A 209 10.45 4.93 -11.05
CA LEU A 209 9.18 5.66 -10.92
C LEU A 209 8.60 6.00 -12.30
N ASP A 210 7.34 5.60 -12.54
CA ASP A 210 6.58 5.99 -13.72
C ASP A 210 5.91 7.36 -13.51
N HIS A 211 6.47 8.39 -14.15
CA HIS A 211 5.98 9.77 -14.08
C HIS A 211 4.80 10.06 -15.05
N THR A 212 4.36 9.10 -15.86
CA THR A 212 3.25 9.27 -16.83
C THR A 212 1.99 9.85 -16.19
N TYR A 213 1.72 9.46 -14.94
CA TYR A 213 0.52 9.89 -14.20
C TYR A 213 0.73 11.14 -13.33
N ALA A 214 1.96 11.66 -13.23
CA ALA A 214 2.27 12.90 -12.51
C ALA A 214 2.04 14.15 -13.40
N ALA A 215 2.32 14.04 -14.71
CA ALA A 215 2.26 15.16 -15.66
C ALA A 215 0.83 15.65 -15.97
N ALA A 216 -0.21 14.85 -15.72
CA ALA A 216 -1.62 15.23 -15.90
C ALA A 216 -2.11 16.36 -14.94
N LEU A 217 -1.19 16.96 -14.17
CA LEU A 217 -1.40 18.03 -13.20
C LEU A 217 -0.81 19.38 -13.67
N GLY A 218 -0.16 19.42 -14.84
CA GLY A 218 0.51 20.61 -15.37
C GLY A 218 0.09 20.96 -16.81
N GLY A 219 -1.06 21.62 -16.97
CA GLY A 219 -1.37 22.40 -18.18
C GLY A 219 -2.18 21.69 -19.27
N ALA A 220 -3.49 21.92 -19.26
CA ALA A 220 -4.27 22.04 -20.49
C ALA A 220 -4.51 23.54 -20.77
N GLY A 221 -3.50 24.21 -21.33
CA GLY A 221 -3.56 25.64 -21.65
C GLY A 221 -2.19 26.20 -22.00
N GLU A 222 -2.11 26.86 -23.17
CA GLU A 222 -0.95 27.59 -23.72
C GLU A 222 0.28 26.70 -24.05
N GLY A 223 0.83 26.70 -25.26
CA GLY A 223 0.40 27.31 -26.53
C GLY A 223 1.40 26.92 -27.63
N GLY A 224 0.92 26.41 -28.76
CA GLY A 224 1.80 26.02 -29.87
C GLY A 224 2.35 27.23 -30.62
N GLY A 225 3.66 27.45 -30.56
CA GLY A 225 4.42 28.43 -31.35
C GLY A 225 5.70 27.77 -31.89
N PRO A 226 6.16 28.09 -33.12
CA PRO A 226 7.05 27.22 -33.88
C PRO A 226 8.51 27.26 -33.40
N ALA A 227 9.22 26.16 -33.65
CA ALA A 227 10.65 26.07 -33.43
C ALA A 227 11.42 26.98 -34.40
N GLU A 228 12.23 27.90 -33.87
CA GLU A 228 13.23 28.62 -34.66
C GLU A 228 14.45 27.72 -34.92
N THR A 229 14.75 27.53 -36.19
CA THR A 229 15.96 26.86 -36.67
C THR A 229 17.18 27.75 -36.47
N SER A 230 18.14 27.31 -35.65
CA SER A 230 19.49 27.89 -35.64
C SER A 230 20.40 27.10 -36.56
N GLU A 231 20.59 27.62 -37.78
CA GLU A 231 21.62 27.15 -38.69
C GLU A 231 23.00 27.59 -38.18
N ARG A 232 24.00 26.70 -38.19
CA ARG A 232 25.40 27.13 -38.23
C ARG A 232 26.26 26.19 -39.05
N GLU A 233 26.92 26.77 -40.04
CA GLU A 233 27.59 26.09 -41.14
C GLU A 233 29.12 26.07 -40.95
N GLY A 234 29.78 25.06 -41.52
CA GLY A 234 31.24 24.99 -41.72
C GLY A 234 32.07 24.51 -40.50
N GLY A 235 32.99 23.55 -40.60
CA GLY A 235 33.39 22.73 -41.75
C GLY A 235 34.91 22.50 -41.80
N ARG A 236 35.37 21.25 -41.56
CA ARG A 236 36.70 20.71 -41.94
C ARG A 236 36.70 19.18 -41.80
N ALA A 237 36.98 18.45 -42.88
CA ALA A 237 37.15 16.98 -42.93
C ALA A 237 38.64 16.64 -43.17
N PHE A 238 39.20 15.51 -42.70
CA PHE A 238 39.20 14.12 -43.24
C PHE A 238 40.11 13.25 -42.28
N PRO A 239 40.33 11.91 -42.42
CA PRO A 239 39.73 10.87 -43.27
C PRO A 239 39.16 9.60 -42.54
N GLN A 240 38.19 8.93 -43.19
CA GLN A 240 37.99 7.46 -43.39
C GLN A 240 37.85 6.43 -42.22
N LYS A 241 36.60 5.92 -42.04
CA LYS A 241 36.04 4.52 -42.17
C LYS A 241 36.89 3.25 -41.84
N PRO A 242 36.26 2.05 -41.63
CA PRO A 242 34.82 1.70 -41.49
C PRO A 242 34.47 0.78 -40.28
N GLY A 243 33.17 0.56 -40.01
CA GLY A 243 32.68 -0.48 -39.10
C GLY A 243 31.15 -0.58 -39.12
N ASP A 244 30.61 -1.65 -39.70
CA ASP A 244 29.18 -1.84 -39.98
C ASP A 244 28.46 -2.58 -38.85
N GLN A 245 27.31 -2.05 -38.40
CA GLN A 245 26.22 -2.81 -37.76
C GLN A 245 25.02 -1.92 -37.39
N GLY A 246 23.82 -2.32 -37.84
CA GLY A 246 22.57 -1.96 -37.17
C GLY A 246 21.43 -1.54 -38.08
N SER A 247 20.44 -2.43 -38.26
CA SER A 247 19.08 -2.19 -37.76
C SER A 247 18.07 -3.23 -38.26
N ARG A 248 17.37 -3.87 -37.33
CA ARG A 248 15.97 -4.28 -37.55
C ARG A 248 15.22 -4.30 -36.22
N SER A 249 14.24 -3.42 -36.11
CA SER A 249 13.32 -3.31 -34.99
C SER A 249 12.40 -4.53 -34.93
N LEU A 250 12.24 -5.12 -33.74
CA LEU A 250 11.22 -6.13 -33.47
C LEU A 250 10.50 -5.82 -32.15
N ARG A 251 9.23 -5.47 -32.28
CA ARG A 251 8.23 -5.33 -31.21
C ARG A 251 7.86 -6.72 -30.69
N PRO A 252 7.83 -6.99 -29.37
CA PRO A 252 7.36 -8.27 -28.84
C PRO A 252 5.82 -8.36 -28.85
N PRO A 253 5.22 -9.54 -29.12
CA PRO A 253 3.77 -9.74 -29.10
C PRO A 253 3.26 -10.15 -27.72
N SER A 254 2.00 -9.79 -27.41
CA SER A 254 1.28 -10.32 -26.25
C SER A 254 0.89 -11.78 -26.46
N VAL A 255 1.03 -12.61 -25.43
CA VAL A 255 0.54 -14.00 -25.39
C VAL A 255 -0.46 -14.14 -24.23
N GLN A 256 -1.64 -14.69 -24.53
CA GLN A 256 -2.66 -15.06 -23.53
C GLN A 256 -2.49 -16.53 -23.12
N PRO A 257 -2.81 -16.92 -21.87
CA PRO A 257 -2.68 -18.30 -21.41
C PRO A 257 -3.86 -19.20 -21.87
N PRO A 258 -3.61 -20.46 -22.26
CA PRO A 258 -4.66 -21.41 -22.64
C PRO A 258 -5.28 -22.14 -21.43
N ARG A 259 -6.50 -22.68 -21.62
CA ARG A 259 -7.17 -23.59 -20.67
C ARG A 259 -6.78 -25.05 -20.96
N PRO A 260 -6.70 -25.95 -19.96
CA PRO A 260 -6.50 -27.38 -20.19
C PRO A 260 -7.82 -28.10 -20.50
N GLY A 261 -7.77 -29.07 -21.41
CA GLY A 261 -8.84 -30.04 -21.71
C GLY A 261 -8.44 -31.47 -21.34
N LEU A 262 -9.41 -32.37 -21.23
CA LEU A 262 -9.21 -33.80 -20.95
C LEU A 262 -8.75 -34.57 -22.21
N SER A 263 -8.01 -35.67 -22.02
CA SER A 263 -8.42 -37.01 -22.52
C SER A 263 -7.51 -38.16 -22.06
N GLU A 264 -8.03 -39.38 -22.19
CA GLU A 264 -7.57 -40.68 -21.67
C GLU A 264 -6.21 -41.24 -22.19
N GLY A 265 -5.73 -42.32 -21.53
CA GLY A 265 -4.56 -43.13 -21.94
C GLY A 265 -4.89 -44.26 -22.93
N PRO A 266 -3.95 -45.20 -23.21
CA PRO A 266 -4.17 -46.60 -22.76
C PRO A 266 -2.92 -47.52 -22.56
N HIS A 267 -3.09 -48.60 -21.76
CA HIS A 267 -2.70 -50.04 -21.91
C HIS A 267 -1.40 -50.50 -22.67
N LEU A 268 -0.75 -51.69 -22.47
CA LEU A 268 -1.02 -52.96 -21.74
C LEU A 268 0.28 -53.83 -21.56
N ARG A 269 0.16 -54.96 -20.83
CA ARG A 269 1.01 -56.20 -20.75
C ARG A 269 2.19 -56.27 -19.74
N GLN A 270 2.62 -57.43 -19.22
CA GLN A 270 2.01 -58.72 -18.75
C GLN A 270 3.15 -59.77 -18.61
N ASP A 271 3.31 -60.46 -17.47
CA ASP A 271 3.69 -61.90 -17.46
C ASP A 271 3.46 -62.64 -16.12
N ARG A 272 3.47 -63.99 -16.16
CA ARG A 272 3.10 -64.95 -15.07
C ARG A 272 4.37 -65.57 -14.40
N ALA A 273 4.37 -66.41 -13.35
CA ALA A 273 3.38 -67.36 -12.79
C ALA A 273 3.72 -67.81 -11.32
N GLY A 274 2.74 -68.40 -10.59
CA GLY A 274 2.96 -69.12 -9.31
C GLY A 274 1.73 -69.11 -8.36
N VAL A 275 1.23 -70.28 -7.92
CA VAL A 275 -0.11 -70.50 -7.28
C VAL A 275 -0.07 -71.77 -6.40
N PRO A 276 -0.94 -72.05 -5.38
CA PRO A 276 -1.90 -71.24 -4.60
C PRO A 276 -1.69 -71.26 -3.06
N GLY A 277 -2.38 -70.37 -2.31
CA GLY A 277 -2.38 -70.45 -0.83
C GLY A 277 -3.40 -69.59 -0.07
N ARG A 278 -4.68 -69.98 -0.12
CA ARG A 278 -5.82 -69.49 0.71
C ARG A 278 -6.44 -68.13 0.35
N ARG A 279 -7.77 -68.12 0.41
CA ARG A 279 -8.75 -67.15 -0.12
C ARG A 279 -8.83 -65.82 0.64
N GLU A 280 -9.11 -64.76 -0.14
CA GLU A 280 -10.17 -63.71 0.03
C GLU A 280 -10.33 -63.01 1.41
N ALA A 281 -10.57 -61.71 1.57
CA ALA A 281 -10.47 -60.46 0.78
C ALA A 281 -10.69 -59.30 1.81
N GLU A 282 -10.45 -58.00 1.60
CA GLU A 282 -9.97 -57.16 0.48
C GLU A 282 -9.28 -55.90 1.08
N ALA A 283 -8.84 -54.90 0.31
CA ALA A 283 -8.30 -53.64 0.85
C ALA A 283 -8.60 -52.39 -0.02
N ALA A 284 -8.78 -51.24 0.67
CA ALA A 284 -8.98 -49.87 0.16
C ALA A 284 -10.39 -49.59 -0.46
N THR A 285 -11.12 -48.50 -0.16
CA THR A 285 -10.88 -47.16 0.46
C THR A 285 -12.16 -46.68 1.20
N PRO A 286 -12.23 -45.50 1.87
CA PRO A 286 -11.21 -44.49 2.18
C PRO A 286 -11.01 -44.21 3.69
N PHE A 287 -9.93 -43.49 4.01
CA PHE A 287 -9.67 -42.94 5.34
C PHE A 287 -10.51 -41.66 5.57
N LEU A 288 -11.76 -41.83 6.02
CA LEU A 288 -12.60 -40.78 6.61
C LEU A 288 -13.20 -41.32 7.90
N GLY A 289 -12.67 -40.92 9.05
CA GLY A 289 -13.19 -41.42 10.34
C GLY A 289 -12.26 -41.31 11.55
N SER A 290 -11.36 -40.31 11.61
CA SER A 290 -10.58 -40.04 12.82
C SER A 290 -11.47 -39.41 13.91
N GLY A 291 -12.13 -40.28 14.68
CA GLY A 291 -12.70 -40.06 16.02
C GLY A 291 -13.15 -38.67 16.44
N PHE A 292 -14.44 -38.37 16.27
CA PHE A 292 -15.19 -37.50 17.17
C PHE A 292 -16.32 -38.30 17.81
N SER A 293 -16.47 -38.17 19.12
CA SER A 293 -17.30 -39.09 19.92
C SER A 293 -18.75 -38.63 19.95
N SER A 294 -19.67 -39.51 20.33
CA SER A 294 -21.08 -39.15 20.58
C SER A 294 -21.25 -38.03 21.63
N LEU A 295 -20.24 -37.86 22.49
CA LEU A 295 -20.09 -36.74 23.42
C LEU A 295 -20.03 -35.39 22.70
N ASP A 296 -19.29 -35.25 21.60
CA ASP A 296 -19.11 -33.96 20.91
C ASP A 296 -20.38 -33.49 20.19
N MET A 297 -21.16 -34.44 19.64
CA MET A 297 -22.47 -34.11 19.06
C MET A 297 -23.49 -33.71 20.13
N SER A 298 -23.52 -34.40 21.27
CA SER A 298 -24.40 -34.02 22.39
C SER A 298 -24.00 -32.68 23.02
N LEU A 299 -22.70 -32.42 23.18
CA LEU A 299 -22.18 -31.14 23.66
C LEU A 299 -22.51 -30.00 22.69
N CYS A 300 -22.35 -30.22 21.38
CA CYS A 300 -22.73 -29.25 20.35
C CYS A 300 -24.22 -28.86 20.44
N VAL A 301 -25.11 -29.84 20.55
CA VAL A 301 -26.56 -29.59 20.71
C VAL A 301 -26.86 -28.86 22.02
N VAL A 302 -26.24 -29.24 23.14
CA VAL A 302 -26.42 -28.56 24.43
C VAL A 302 -25.94 -27.10 24.38
N LEU A 303 -24.77 -26.83 23.79
CA LEU A 303 -24.23 -25.48 23.61
C LEU A 303 -25.09 -24.64 22.66
N TYR A 304 -25.64 -25.24 21.61
CA TYR A 304 -26.56 -24.57 20.67
C TYR A 304 -27.89 -24.20 21.33
N VAL A 305 -28.46 -25.10 22.14
CA VAL A 305 -29.68 -24.81 22.92
C VAL A 305 -29.40 -23.75 23.99
N ALA A 306 -28.28 -23.83 24.71
CA ALA A 306 -27.90 -22.85 25.72
C ALA A 306 -27.67 -21.44 25.12
N SER A 307 -26.98 -21.33 23.98
CA SER A 307 -26.79 -20.05 23.29
C SER A 307 -28.10 -19.48 22.74
N SER A 308 -28.98 -20.34 22.21
CA SER A 308 -30.32 -19.93 21.75
C SER A 308 -31.19 -19.40 22.90
N LEU A 309 -31.19 -20.07 24.05
CA LEU A 309 -31.91 -19.61 25.26
C LEU A 309 -31.32 -18.30 25.80
N PHE A 310 -29.99 -18.16 25.81
CA PHE A 310 -29.32 -16.93 26.24
C PHE A 310 -29.68 -15.74 25.34
N LEU A 311 -29.65 -15.91 24.02
CA LEU A 311 -30.06 -14.88 23.06
C LEU A 311 -31.54 -14.51 23.22
N MET A 312 -32.42 -15.48 23.46
CA MET A 312 -33.83 -15.22 23.75
C MET A 312 -34.01 -14.43 25.05
N LEU A 313 -33.29 -14.77 26.13
CA LEU A 313 -33.32 -14.02 27.39
C LEU A 313 -32.79 -12.59 27.22
N MET A 314 -31.69 -12.39 26.49
CA MET A 314 -31.20 -11.04 26.16
C MET A 314 -32.22 -10.26 25.35
N PHE A 315 -32.83 -10.87 24.32
CA PHE A 315 -33.86 -10.23 23.49
C PHE A 315 -35.10 -9.85 24.31
N PHE A 316 -35.58 -10.71 25.20
CA PHE A 316 -36.67 -10.38 26.13
C PHE A 316 -36.27 -9.28 27.10
N PHE A 317 -35.08 -9.32 27.69
CA PHE A 317 -34.57 -8.26 28.56
C PHE A 317 -34.49 -6.92 27.82
N PHE A 318 -33.93 -6.89 26.61
CA PHE A 318 -33.87 -5.68 25.78
C PHE A 318 -35.27 -5.20 25.36
N ARG A 319 -36.22 -6.07 25.00
CA ARG A 319 -37.61 -5.67 24.70
C ARG A 319 -38.33 -5.12 25.93
N VAL A 320 -38.17 -5.73 27.10
CA VAL A 320 -38.76 -5.24 28.37
C VAL A 320 -38.11 -3.92 28.78
N ARG A 321 -36.78 -3.79 28.69
CA ARG A 321 -36.04 -2.57 29.02
C ARG A 321 -36.30 -1.45 28.02
N SER A 322 -36.48 -1.77 26.74
CA SER A 322 -36.93 -0.85 25.68
C SER A 322 -38.35 -0.36 25.96
N LYS A 323 -39.32 -1.27 26.18
CA LYS A 323 -40.69 -0.89 26.58
C LYS A 323 -40.71 -0.04 27.85
N ARG A 324 -39.93 -0.38 28.89
CA ARG A 324 -39.81 0.44 30.11
C ARG A 324 -39.18 1.82 29.84
N ARG A 325 -38.22 1.94 28.92
CA ARG A 325 -37.72 3.25 28.44
C ARG A 325 -38.81 4.03 27.71
N THR A 326 -39.55 3.41 26.78
CA THR A 326 -40.66 4.06 26.06
C THR A 326 -41.78 4.52 26.99
N VAL A 327 -42.13 3.74 28.03
CA VAL A 327 -43.10 4.15 29.07
C VAL A 327 -42.56 5.29 29.92
N ARG A 328 -41.26 5.27 30.30
CA ARG A 328 -40.63 6.38 31.03
C ARG A 328 -40.58 7.69 30.23
N HIS A 329 -40.56 7.64 28.90
CA HIS A 329 -40.69 8.81 28.03
C HIS A 329 -42.14 9.23 27.73
N ARG A 330 -43.16 8.52 28.26
CA ARG A 330 -44.59 8.86 28.12
C ARG A 330 -45.27 9.36 29.40
N HIS A 331 -44.55 9.41 30.52
CA HIS A 331 -44.96 10.19 31.69
C HIS A 331 -44.34 11.59 31.63
N PRO A 332 -45.08 12.64 31.23
CA PRO A 332 -44.70 14.00 31.58
C PRO A 332 -44.84 14.17 33.10
N ALA A 333 -44.04 15.06 33.66
CA ALA A 333 -44.29 15.57 35.01
C ALA A 333 -45.59 16.39 35.00
N VAL A 334 -46.41 16.18 36.03
CA VAL A 334 -47.44 17.09 36.52
C VAL A 334 -47.16 17.26 38.01
#